data_AF-A0A9P8F772-F1
#
_entry.id   AF-A0A9P8F772-F1
#
_cell.length_a   1.000
_cell.length_b   1.000
_cell.length_c   1.000
_cell.angle_alpha   90.00
_cell.angle_beta   90.00
_cell.angle_gamma   90.00
#
_symmetry.space_group_name_H-M   'P 1'
#
loop_
_entity.id
_entity.type
_entity.pdbx_description
1 polymer ?
#
loop_
_entity_poly.entity_id
_entity_poly.type
_entity_poly.pdbx_seq_one_letter_code
_entity_poly.pdbx_strand_id
1 'polypeptide(L)'
;FGEERILGLANTRSFGDISSKRIGVSAEPEIRMTHMEPSEYSFLVLVSDGVTASLEDQEIVDIVKEAKTPEAAAKELATFATEVAGVRSDNATAIVVRLGGWERRVEGGGGSIGTKEVRDWKKVQAEDPRASRQ
;
A
#
# COMPACT_ATOMS: atom_id res chain seq x y z
N PHE A 1 -8.14 -1.40 11.35
CA PHE A 1 -9.30 -1.57 10.44
C PHE A 1 -9.95 -2.92 10.73
N GLY A 2 -11.28 -3.02 10.85
CA GLY A 2 -11.96 -4.32 10.66
C GLY A 2 -13.01 -4.83 11.67
N GLU A 3 -13.55 -4.06 12.62
CA GLU A 3 -14.60 -4.60 13.51
C GLU A 3 -16.04 -4.36 13.03
N GLU A 4 -16.32 -3.31 12.26
CA GLU A 4 -17.66 -3.14 11.66
C GLU A 4 -17.73 -3.78 10.29
N ARG A 5 -18.22 -5.02 10.27
CA ARG A 5 -18.67 -5.69 9.06
C ARG A 5 -20.14 -5.38 8.84
N ILE A 6 -20.50 -4.80 7.70
CA ILE A 6 -21.91 -4.69 7.33
C ILE A 6 -22.36 -6.10 6.91
N LEU A 7 -23.15 -6.74 7.77
CA LEU A 7 -23.73 -8.07 7.51
C LEU A 7 -22.68 -9.15 7.13
N GLY A 8 -21.48 -9.06 7.70
CA GLY A 8 -20.37 -10.00 7.47
C GLY A 8 -19.39 -9.59 6.35
N LEU A 9 -19.69 -8.53 5.60
CA LEU A 9 -18.83 -8.04 4.51
C LEU A 9 -17.86 -6.97 4.99
N ALA A 10 -16.62 -7.05 4.49
CA ALA A 10 -15.57 -6.07 4.77
C ALA A 10 -15.71 -4.79 3.93
N ASN A 11 -16.36 -4.88 2.77
CA ASN A 11 -16.49 -3.77 1.82
C ASN A 11 -17.96 -3.40 1.59
N THR A 12 -18.23 -2.10 1.45
CA THR A 12 -19.56 -1.57 1.13
C THR A 12 -19.79 -1.44 -0.38
N ARG A 13 -18.75 -1.68 -1.18
CA ARG A 13 -18.79 -1.69 -2.64
C ARG A 13 -17.94 -2.84 -3.18
N SER A 14 -18.40 -3.48 -4.25
CA SER A 14 -17.68 -4.55 -4.94
C SER A 14 -18.24 -4.79 -6.34
N PHE A 15 -17.45 -5.36 -7.24
CA PHE A 15 -18.01 -6.07 -8.38
C PHE A 15 -18.36 -7.49 -7.95
N GLY A 16 -19.41 -8.10 -8.52
CA GLY A 16 -19.86 -9.43 -8.10
C GLY A 16 -20.82 -9.38 -6.92
N ASP A 17 -20.60 -10.20 -5.88
CA ASP A 17 -21.41 -10.31 -4.64
C ASP A 17 -22.93 -10.17 -4.86
N ILE A 18 -23.48 -10.98 -5.77
CA ILE A 18 -24.86 -10.85 -6.27
C ILE A 18 -25.88 -10.91 -5.14
N SER A 19 -25.70 -11.81 -4.18
CA SER A 19 -26.55 -11.94 -2.98
C SER A 19 -26.55 -10.68 -2.13
N SER A 20 -25.41 -10.01 -2.07
CA SER A 20 -25.19 -8.83 -1.21
C SER A 20 -25.60 -7.51 -1.87
N LYS A 21 -25.89 -7.50 -3.18
CA LYS A 21 -26.41 -6.30 -3.87
C LYS A 21 -27.75 -5.83 -3.29
N ARG A 22 -28.61 -6.77 -2.89
CA ARG A 22 -29.93 -6.46 -2.30
C ARG A 22 -29.85 -5.81 -0.92
N ILE A 23 -28.74 -5.96 -0.21
CA ILE A 23 -28.51 -5.40 1.12
C ILE A 23 -27.65 -4.12 1.09
N GLY A 24 -27.44 -3.54 -0.10
CA GLY A 24 -26.83 -2.21 -0.25
C GLY A 24 -25.37 -2.18 -0.71
N VAL A 25 -24.75 -3.33 -1.03
CA VAL A 25 -23.38 -3.33 -1.57
C VAL A 25 -23.37 -2.81 -3.00
N SER A 26 -22.90 -1.58 -3.21
CA SER A 26 -22.93 -0.97 -4.55
C SER A 26 -21.86 -1.56 -5.49
N ALA A 27 -22.13 -1.58 -6.79
CA ALA A 27 -21.12 -1.82 -7.84
C ALA A 27 -20.68 -0.51 -8.53
N GLU A 28 -21.27 0.62 -8.13
CA GLU A 28 -20.96 1.92 -8.70
C GLU A 28 -19.65 2.46 -8.12
N PRO A 29 -18.64 2.71 -8.97
CA PRO A 29 -17.36 3.24 -8.51
C PRO A 29 -17.49 4.70 -8.09
N GLU A 30 -16.59 5.14 -7.22
CA GLU A 30 -16.32 6.56 -7.08
C GLU A 30 -15.35 6.98 -8.19
N ILE A 31 -15.71 8.02 -8.96
CA ILE A 31 -14.88 8.55 -10.04
C ILE A 31 -14.26 9.87 -9.58
N ARG A 32 -12.93 9.95 -9.59
CA ARG A 32 -12.19 11.19 -9.36
C ARG A 32 -11.39 11.55 -10.59
N MET A 33 -11.40 12.84 -10.93
CA MET A 33 -10.58 13.41 -12.00
C MET A 33 -9.71 14.51 -11.41
N THR A 34 -8.41 14.45 -11.69
CA THR A 34 -7.44 15.44 -11.24
C THR A 34 -6.68 15.94 -12.45
N HIS A 35 -6.60 17.26 -12.62
CA HIS A 35 -5.72 17.87 -13.60
C HIS A 35 -4.32 17.96 -13.02
N MET A 36 -3.32 17.62 -13.82
CA MET A 36 -1.92 17.58 -13.40
C MET A 36 -1.09 18.52 -14.26
N GLU A 37 -0.36 19.42 -13.62
CA GLU A 37 0.61 20.28 -14.29
C GLU A 37 1.88 19.48 -14.67
N PRO A 38 2.66 19.94 -15.66
CA PRO A 38 3.89 19.28 -16.06
C PRO A 38 4.84 19.03 -14.88
N SER A 39 5.11 17.77 -14.61
CA SER A 39 6.00 17.31 -13.54
C SER A 39 5.58 17.75 -12.12
N GLU A 40 4.29 18.00 -11.89
CA GLU A 40 3.73 18.30 -10.57
C GLU A 40 3.88 17.11 -9.60
N TYR A 41 3.60 15.90 -10.09
CA TYR A 41 3.66 14.67 -9.31
C TYR A 41 4.78 13.75 -9.80
N SER A 42 5.42 13.04 -8.87
CA SER A 42 6.53 12.13 -9.17
C SER A 42 6.07 10.72 -9.56
N PHE A 43 5.05 10.21 -8.90
CA PHE A 43 4.50 8.87 -9.14
C PHE A 43 3.08 8.73 -8.58
N LEU A 44 2.37 7.71 -9.06
CA LEU A 44 1.13 7.21 -8.46
C LEU A 44 1.37 5.77 -8.00
N VAL A 45 0.94 5.45 -6.79
CA VAL A 45 1.00 4.09 -6.23
C VAL A 45 -0.43 3.58 -6.07
N LEU A 46 -0.70 2.38 -6.60
CA LEU A 46 -1.94 1.65 -6.36
C LEU A 46 -1.57 0.36 -5.61
N VAL A 47 -2.29 0.07 -4.54
CA VAL A 47 -2.00 -1.07 -3.66
C VAL A 47 -3.26 -1.83 -3.29
N SER A 48 -3.13 -3.13 -3.01
CA SER A 48 -4.18 -3.90 -2.33
C SER A 48 -4.16 -3.67 -0.82
N ASP A 49 -5.24 -4.07 -0.16
CA ASP A 49 -5.37 -4.07 1.30
C ASP A 49 -4.28 -4.88 2.01
N GLY A 50 -3.77 -5.95 1.38
CA GLY A 50 -2.62 -6.70 1.87
C GLY A 50 -1.36 -5.86 2.10
N VAL A 51 -1.20 -4.73 1.40
CA VAL A 51 -0.10 -3.77 1.64
C VAL A 51 -0.45 -2.81 2.78
N THR A 52 -1.63 -2.19 2.71
CA THR A 52 -2.07 -1.17 3.69
C THR A 52 -2.41 -1.75 5.06
N ALA A 53 -2.59 -3.07 5.17
CA ALA A 53 -2.75 -3.75 6.45
C ALA A 53 -1.46 -3.72 7.29
N SER A 54 -0.31 -3.65 6.64
CA SER A 54 1.02 -3.72 7.28
C SER A 54 1.78 -2.38 7.25
N LEU A 55 1.51 -1.55 6.24
CA LEU A 55 2.25 -0.33 5.95
C LEU A 55 1.33 0.90 5.94
N GLU A 56 1.83 2.00 6.49
CA GLU A 56 1.18 3.31 6.41
C GLU A 56 1.50 4.02 5.10
N ASP A 57 0.64 4.94 4.68
CA ASP A 57 0.77 5.70 3.43
C ASP A 57 2.15 6.35 3.28
N GLN A 58 2.72 6.87 4.37
CA GLN A 58 4.04 7.49 4.34
C GLN A 58 5.17 6.48 4.13
N GLU A 59 5.08 5.28 4.74
CA GLU A 59 6.05 4.20 4.53
C GLU A 59 6.04 3.74 3.07
N ILE A 60 4.85 3.63 2.46
CA ILE A 60 4.66 3.29 1.05
C ILE A 60 5.36 4.31 0.16
N VAL A 61 5.15 5.60 0.41
CA VAL A 61 5.76 6.70 -0.35
C VAL A 61 7.29 6.68 -0.23
N ASP A 62 7.81 6.42 0.97
CA ASP A 62 9.25 6.45 1.22
C ASP A 62 9.97 5.26 0.57
N ILE A 63 9.38 4.06 0.60
CA ILE A 63 9.90 2.89 -0.13
C ILE A 63 9.98 3.19 -1.63
N VAL A 64 8.93 3.78 -2.21
CA VAL A 64 8.90 4.09 -3.64
C VAL A 64 9.92 5.18 -4.02
N LYS A 65 10.19 6.14 -3.12
CA LYS A 65 11.21 7.18 -3.34
C LYS A 65 12.63 6.64 -3.35
N GLU A 66 12.93 5.59 -2.57
CA GLU A 66 14.25 4.97 -2.47
C GLU A 66 14.60 4.13 -3.71
N ALA A 67 13.59 3.59 -4.38
CA ALA A 67 13.78 2.79 -5.57
C ALA A 67 14.14 3.62 -6.81
N LYS A 68 15.09 3.12 -7.61
CA LYS A 68 15.56 3.76 -8.86
C LYS A 68 14.55 3.68 -9.99
N THR A 69 13.78 2.60 -10.06
CA THR A 69 12.81 2.34 -11.12
C THR A 69 11.44 2.00 -10.51
N PRO A 70 10.33 2.29 -11.21
CA PRO A 70 8.98 1.93 -10.76
C PRO A 70 8.80 0.43 -10.57
N GLU A 71 9.44 -0.39 -11.41
CA GLU A 71 9.43 -1.84 -11.29
C GLU A 71 10.10 -2.31 -9.99
N ALA A 72 11.29 -1.78 -9.69
CA ALA A 72 11.97 -2.05 -8.44
C ALA A 72 11.12 -1.59 -7.25
N ALA A 73 10.53 -0.40 -7.33
CA ALA A 73 9.67 0.16 -6.30
C ALA A 73 8.46 -0.74 -5.99
N ALA A 74 7.75 -1.20 -7.03
CA ALA A 74 6.59 -2.07 -6.88
C ALA A 74 6.99 -3.43 -6.27
N LYS A 75 8.10 -4.00 -6.73
CA LYS A 75 8.62 -5.28 -6.22
C LYS A 75 9.05 -5.16 -4.76
N GLU A 76 9.78 -4.12 -4.41
CA GLU A 76 10.28 -3.87 -3.06
C GLU A 76 9.12 -3.63 -2.09
N LEU A 77 8.13 -2.84 -2.50
CA LEU A 77 6.94 -2.56 -1.70
C LEU A 77 6.12 -3.84 -1.40
N ALA A 78 5.85 -4.65 -2.42
CA ALA A 78 5.10 -5.91 -2.24
C ALA A 78 5.88 -6.92 -1.39
N THR A 79 7.20 -7.01 -1.59
CA THR A 79 8.08 -7.89 -0.79
C THR A 79 8.09 -7.44 0.68
N PHE A 80 8.33 -6.15 0.93
CA PHE A 80 8.37 -5.60 2.29
C PHE A 80 7.05 -5.78 3.03
N ALA A 81 5.92 -5.53 2.36
CA ALA A 81 4.59 -5.76 2.94
C ALA A 81 4.37 -7.22 3.36
N THR A 82 4.80 -8.17 2.52
CA THR A 82 4.70 -9.62 2.77
C THR A 82 5.61 -10.04 3.93
N GLU A 83 6.83 -9.52 3.99
CA GLU A 83 7.78 -9.78 5.08
C GLU A 83 7.24 -9.29 6.42
N VAL A 84 6.77 -8.04 6.48
CA VAL A 84 6.21 -7.43 7.71
C VAL A 84 4.95 -8.15 8.18
N ALA A 85 4.09 -8.61 7.26
CA ALA A 85 2.87 -9.33 7.63
C ALA A 85 3.12 -10.74 8.21
N GLY A 86 4.27 -11.35 7.90
CA GLY A 86 4.67 -12.66 8.38
C GLY A 86 3.63 -13.75 8.12
N VAL A 87 3.28 -14.52 9.16
CA VAL A 87 2.31 -15.64 9.07
C VAL A 87 0.90 -15.18 8.72
N ARG A 88 0.58 -13.89 8.90
CA ARG A 88 -0.72 -13.29 8.57
C ARG A 88 -0.72 -12.60 7.20
N SER A 89 0.27 -12.88 6.34
CA SER A 89 0.35 -12.28 5.01
C SER A 89 -0.82 -12.71 4.13
N ASP A 90 -1.65 -11.73 3.76
CA ASP A 90 -2.56 -11.83 2.62
C ASP A 90 -1.81 -11.54 1.31
N ASN A 91 -2.49 -11.58 0.17
CA ASN A 91 -1.92 -11.21 -1.12
C ASN A 91 -1.63 -9.69 -1.17
N ALA A 92 -0.34 -9.35 -1.21
CA ALA A 92 0.13 -7.98 -1.40
C ALA A 92 0.36 -7.69 -2.89
N THR A 93 -0.37 -6.71 -3.45
CA THR A 93 -0.18 -6.22 -4.82
C THR A 93 0.16 -4.74 -4.80
N ALA A 94 1.14 -4.34 -5.60
CA ALA A 94 1.53 -2.95 -5.78
C ALA A 94 1.78 -2.62 -7.26
N ILE A 95 1.31 -1.47 -7.70
CA ILE A 95 1.57 -0.89 -9.02
C ILE A 95 2.13 0.51 -8.81
N VAL A 96 3.28 0.79 -9.42
CA VAL A 96 3.91 2.12 -9.39
C VAL A 96 3.94 2.69 -10.79
N VAL A 97 3.27 3.83 -10.98
CA VAL A 97 3.24 4.55 -12.25
C VAL A 97 4.20 5.72 -12.18
N ARG A 98 5.17 5.75 -13.09
CA ARG A 98 6.12 6.86 -13.23
C ARG A 98 5.42 8.08 -13.82
N LEU A 99 5.55 9.23 -13.18
CA LEU A 99 5.03 10.50 -13.67
C LEU A 99 6.16 11.49 -13.97
N GLY A 100 5.82 12.64 -14.55
CA GLY A 100 6.81 13.61 -15.05
C GLY A 100 7.75 14.19 -13.99
N GLY A 101 7.41 14.09 -12.70
CA GLY A 101 8.24 14.54 -11.58
C GLY A 101 9.17 13.47 -11.01
N TRP A 102 9.26 12.27 -11.60
CA TRP A 102 10.05 11.15 -11.05
C TRP A 102 11.50 11.56 -10.78
N GLU A 103 12.18 12.17 -11.73
CA GLU A 103 13.60 12.59 -11.58
C GLU A 103 13.81 13.76 -10.62
N ARG A 104 12.72 14.48 -10.26
CA ARG A 104 12.78 15.59 -9.30
C ARG A 104 12.39 15.17 -7.89
N ARG A 105 12.08 13.88 -7.70
CA ARG A 105 11.83 13.35 -6.37
C ARG A 105 13.12 13.43 -5.57
N VAL A 106 13.01 13.78 -4.30
CA VAL A 106 14.15 13.79 -3.40
C VAL A 106 14.50 12.33 -3.08
N GLU A 107 15.35 11.72 -3.90
CA GLU A 107 15.89 10.38 -3.64
C GLU A 107 16.68 10.41 -2.31
N GLY A 108 16.26 9.60 -1.33
CA GLY A 108 16.99 9.41 -0.07
C GLY A 108 17.11 10.65 0.86
N GLY A 109 16.39 11.74 0.61
CA GLY A 109 16.40 12.92 1.50
C GLY A 109 15.20 12.98 2.44
N GLY A 110 15.42 13.52 3.65
CA GLY A 110 14.46 14.07 4.64
C GLY A 110 13.17 13.29 4.95
N GLY A 111 12.34 13.00 3.96
CA GLY A 111 11.10 12.23 4.08
C GLY A 111 11.34 10.77 4.43
N SER A 112 12.34 10.11 3.82
CA SER A 112 12.68 8.72 4.15
C SER A 112 13.20 8.55 5.58
N ILE A 113 13.79 9.61 6.18
CA ILE A 113 14.27 9.60 7.57
C ILE A 113 13.09 9.46 8.55
N GLY A 114 11.90 10.00 8.21
CA GLY A 114 10.75 9.99 9.11
C GLY A 114 10.19 8.60 9.41
N THR A 115 10.27 7.68 8.45
CA THR A 115 9.74 6.30 8.60
C THR A 115 10.82 5.24 8.69
N LYS A 116 12.10 5.58 8.43
CA LYS A 116 13.19 4.59 8.41
C LYS A 116 13.29 3.78 9.69
N GLU A 117 13.28 4.43 10.86
CA GLU A 117 13.38 3.74 12.14
C GLU A 117 12.22 2.75 12.36
N VAL A 118 11.01 3.14 11.96
CA VAL A 118 9.81 2.29 12.05
C VAL A 118 9.92 1.12 11.09
N ARG A 119 10.34 1.35 9.84
CA ARG A 119 10.53 0.29 8.84
C ARG A 119 11.61 -0.71 9.26
N ASP A 120 12.74 -0.22 9.76
CA ASP A 120 13.83 -1.04 10.26
C ASP A 120 13.37 -1.88 11.47
N TRP A 121 12.62 -1.28 12.39
CA TRP A 121 12.03 -2.00 13.52
C TRP A 121 11.04 -3.08 13.08
N LYS A 122 10.13 -2.79 12.15
CA LYS A 122 9.18 -3.76 11.59
C LYS A 122 9.91 -4.92 10.92
N LYS A 123 11.00 -4.64 10.21
CA LYS A 123 11.83 -5.66 9.57
C LYS A 123 12.50 -6.57 10.59
N VAL A 124 13.10 -6.00 11.64
CA VAL A 124 13.70 -6.78 12.74
C VAL A 124 12.65 -7.64 13.45
N GLN A 125 11.44 -7.12 13.65
CA GLN A 125 10.34 -7.92 14.23
C GLN A 125 9.90 -9.06 13.33
N ALA A 126 9.81 -8.84 12.02
CA ALA A 126 9.48 -9.87 11.05
C ALA A 126 10.54 -10.99 11.02
N GLU A 127 11.81 -10.65 11.25
CA GLU A 127 12.92 -11.60 11.30
C GLU A 127 13.03 -12.36 12.64
N ASP A 128 12.37 -11.92 13.73
CA ASP A 128 12.40 -12.60 15.03
C ASP A 128 11.52 -13.87 15.02
N PRO A 129 12.11 -15.09 15.11
CA PRO A 129 11.36 -16.34 15.10
C PRO A 129 10.40 -16.49 16.28
N ARG A 130 10.60 -15.73 17.36
CA ARG A 130 9.79 -15.80 18.59
C ARG A 130 8.50 -14.99 18.52
N ALA A 131 8.43 -13.98 17.65
CA ALA A 131 7.25 -13.15 17.47
C ALA A 131 6.05 -13.93 16.87
N SER A 132 6.33 -15.01 16.12
CA SER A 132 5.32 -15.86 15.46
C SER A 132 4.55 -16.81 16.40
N ARG A 133 4.86 -16.85 17.71
CA ARG A 133 4.38 -17.86 18.67
C ARG A 133 3.41 -17.35 19.76
N GLN A 134 2.92 -16.11 19.70
CA GLN A 134 1.88 -15.61 20.61
C GLN A 134 0.57 -15.28 19.90
#